data_AF-A0A2N2CKE7-F1
#
_entry.id   AF-A0A2N2CKE7-F1
#
_cell.length_a   1.000
_cell.length_b   1.000
_cell.length_c   1.000
_cell.angle_alpha   90.00
_cell.angle_beta   90.00
_cell.angle_gamma   90.00
#
_symmetry.space_group_name_H-M   'P 1'
#
loop_
_entity.id
_entity.type
_entity.pdbx_description
1 polymer ?
#
loop_
_entity_poly.entity_id
_entity_poly.type
_entity_poly.pdbx_seq_one_letter_code
_entity_poly.pdbx_strand_id
1 'polypeptide(L)'
;DILSDIIKPPNFLARTGGDEFTIIISDSHNKNETLRLLDMILSEIRKPWVINEHDIFISVSAGLAFFPEHGENFEEISKNADIAMTHVKESDKDGYAIYDSSMVEKTWQRMMKISKLRNAVDKKEFYLDYQPIFNMIDRRFIGVEALIRWKEADGNIISPGEFIPLAEETGLIHDISEWVLQTVCKQLNLWESIGFNNCKIAVNLSGKVLTGDNLTSIIKNIDGICDSVFQKIEFEITETAIINDFEKAIKELINLKKLGIKISLDDFGTGYSSLTYLQKLPLDSIKIDRDFIKHILSEDAEESMFKSIVEMAHDLDLKVIAEGVETEEQFRFVKRNGCDMAQGYYLGRPVSPEAIEVILKQLI
;
A
#
# COMPACT_ATOMS: atom_id res chain seq x y z
N ASP A 1 34.90 3.82 7.56
CA ASP A 1 35.86 4.71 6.87
C ASP A 1 35.36 6.15 6.82
N ILE A 2 34.28 6.46 6.11
CA ILE A 2 33.72 7.84 6.07
C ILE A 2 33.47 8.41 7.47
N LEU A 3 32.72 7.68 8.32
CA LEU A 3 32.42 8.13 9.69
C LEU A 3 33.68 8.30 10.56
N SER A 4 34.68 7.43 10.41
CA SER A 4 35.96 7.52 11.15
C SER A 4 36.86 8.65 10.67
N ASP A 5 36.68 9.13 9.43
CA ASP A 5 37.38 10.31 8.92
C ASP A 5 36.81 11.60 9.48
N ILE A 6 35.50 11.62 9.74
CA ILE A 6 34.79 12.78 10.29
C ILE A 6 34.85 12.82 11.83
N ILE A 7 34.63 11.69 12.48
CA ILE A 7 34.59 11.58 13.94
C ILE A 7 36.00 11.36 14.48
N LYS A 8 36.56 12.40 15.10
CA LYS A 8 37.88 12.36 15.74
C LYS A 8 37.79 12.41 17.27
N PRO A 9 38.80 11.89 17.99
CA PRO A 9 38.90 12.10 19.44
C PRO A 9 38.79 13.59 19.79
N PRO A 10 38.07 13.97 20.87
CA PRO A 10 37.56 13.12 21.96
C PRO A 10 36.18 12.50 21.73
N ASN A 11 35.63 12.56 20.50
CA ASN A 11 34.36 11.92 20.16
C ASN A 11 34.55 10.41 19.95
N PHE A 12 33.49 9.64 20.19
CA PHE A 12 33.50 8.18 20.02
C PHE A 12 32.57 7.76 18.91
N LEU A 13 33.00 6.77 18.12
CA LEU A 13 32.22 6.10 17.09
C LEU A 13 32.22 4.60 17.36
N ALA A 14 31.03 3.99 17.39
CA ALA A 14 30.85 2.55 17.53
C ALA A 14 29.86 2.04 16.49
N ARG A 15 30.07 0.81 16.01
CA ARG A 15 29.05 0.04 15.29
C ARG A 15 28.36 -0.87 16.29
N THR A 16 27.09 -0.63 16.55
CA THR A 16 26.33 -1.33 17.62
C THR A 16 25.74 -2.65 17.14
N GLY A 17 25.47 -2.79 15.84
CA GLY A 17 25.00 -4.03 15.23
C GLY A 17 24.53 -3.78 13.81
N GLY A 18 24.55 -4.78 12.92
CA GLY A 18 23.99 -4.65 11.56
C GLY A 18 24.45 -3.38 10.83
N ASP A 19 23.49 -2.55 10.42
CA ASP A 19 23.62 -1.24 9.79
C ASP A 19 23.63 -0.05 10.77
N GLU A 20 23.67 -0.31 12.07
CA GLU A 20 23.56 0.70 13.13
C GLU A 20 24.91 1.19 13.64
N PHE A 21 25.02 2.52 13.77
CA PHE A 21 26.18 3.23 14.28
C PHE A 21 25.77 4.19 15.39
N THR A 22 26.56 4.25 16.46
CA THR A 22 26.41 5.18 17.57
C THR A 22 27.58 6.15 17.60
N ILE A 23 27.28 7.44 17.73
CA ILE A 23 28.26 8.52 17.84
C ILE A 23 28.05 9.24 19.16
N ILE A 24 29.10 9.35 19.97
CA ILE A 24 29.11 10.12 21.21
C ILE A 24 29.97 11.36 20.99
N ILE A 25 29.37 12.53 21.12
CA ILE A 25 30.05 13.82 20.98
C ILE A 25 30.36 14.35 22.39
N SER A 26 31.63 14.35 22.74
CA SER A 26 32.14 14.83 24.03
C SER A 26 32.22 16.36 24.02
N ASP A 27 32.01 17.02 25.17
CA ASP A 27 32.12 18.48 25.35
C ASP A 27 31.32 19.34 24.35
N SER A 28 30.09 18.92 24.02
CA SER A 28 29.18 19.71 23.19
C SER A 28 28.58 20.91 23.95
N HIS A 29 29.36 21.97 24.14
CA HIS A 29 28.88 23.20 24.76
C HIS A 29 27.89 23.98 23.87
N ASN A 30 27.82 23.65 22.58
CA ASN A 30 27.00 24.33 21.60
C ASN A 30 26.22 23.33 20.74
N LYS A 31 24.89 23.25 20.94
CA LYS A 31 24.01 22.39 20.13
C LYS A 31 24.14 22.65 18.63
N ASN A 32 24.38 23.90 18.21
CA ASN A 32 24.52 24.22 16.79
C ASN A 32 25.78 23.60 16.16
N GLU A 33 26.84 23.38 16.93
CA GLU A 33 28.03 22.68 16.44
C GLU A 33 27.78 21.19 16.26
N THR A 34 27.03 20.57 17.17
CA THR A 34 26.55 19.19 17.04
C THR A 34 25.68 19.03 15.79
N LEU A 35 24.75 19.96 15.54
CA LEU A 35 23.90 19.91 14.35
C LEU A 35 24.70 20.08 13.06
N ARG A 36 25.66 21.01 13.02
CA ARG A 36 26.55 21.17 11.85
C ARG A 36 27.39 19.93 11.58
N LEU A 37 27.90 19.28 12.62
CA LEU A 37 28.64 18.03 12.49
C LEU A 37 27.74 16.93 11.90
N LEU A 38 26.49 16.84 12.37
CA LEU A 38 25.53 15.89 11.83
C LEU A 38 25.18 16.18 10.36
N ASP A 39 24.91 17.44 10.02
CA ASP A 39 24.63 17.84 8.63
C ASP A 39 25.80 17.47 7.71
N MET A 40 27.04 17.66 8.18
CA MET A 40 28.23 17.25 7.46
C MET A 40 28.27 15.72 7.28
N ILE A 41 28.03 14.94 8.33
CA ILE A 41 27.99 13.47 8.27
C ILE A 41 26.94 12.99 7.26
N LEU A 42 25.71 13.51 7.35
CA LEU A 42 24.63 13.13 6.45
C LEU A 42 24.96 13.52 5.01
N SER A 43 25.55 14.70 4.78
CA SER A 43 25.95 15.14 3.44
C SER A 43 27.04 14.25 2.81
N GLU A 44 27.98 13.76 3.61
CA GLU A 44 29.04 12.86 3.14
C GLU A 44 28.49 11.47 2.83
N ILE A 45 27.56 10.95 3.65
CA ILE A 45 26.95 9.64 3.42
C ILE A 45 26.03 9.65 2.18
N ARG A 46 25.34 10.77 1.93
CA ARG A 46 24.45 10.94 0.77
C ARG A 46 25.16 11.03 -0.58
N LYS A 47 26.50 11.15 -0.60
CA LYS A 47 27.26 11.08 -1.85
C LYS A 47 27.10 9.67 -2.46
N PRO A 48 27.07 9.53 -3.79
CA PRO A 48 26.96 8.23 -4.44
C PRO A 48 28.14 7.32 -4.06
N TRP A 49 27.81 6.08 -3.71
CA TRP A 49 28.77 5.03 -3.38
C TRP A 49 29.04 4.21 -4.62
N VAL A 50 30.27 4.22 -5.11
CA VAL A 50 30.66 3.41 -6.27
C VAL A 50 30.99 2.00 -5.81
N ILE A 51 30.12 1.04 -6.10
CA ILE A 51 30.32 -0.38 -5.80
C ILE A 51 30.16 -1.16 -7.09
N ASN A 52 31.20 -1.90 -7.50
CA ASN A 52 31.24 -2.66 -8.76
C ASN A 52 30.85 -1.82 -9.99
N GLU A 53 31.35 -0.58 -10.08
CA GLU A 53 31.07 0.38 -11.17
C GLU A 53 29.62 0.89 -11.24
N HIS A 54 28.81 0.63 -10.21
CA HIS A 54 27.47 1.19 -10.07
C HIS A 54 27.40 2.24 -8.98
N ASP A 55 26.71 3.34 -9.26
CA ASP A 55 26.38 4.36 -8.26
C ASP A 55 25.22 3.87 -7.39
N ILE A 56 25.47 3.76 -6.09
CA ILE A 56 24.49 3.38 -5.07
C ILE A 56 24.23 4.58 -4.17
N PHE A 57 22.96 4.90 -3.96
CA PHE A 57 22.53 5.94 -3.03
C PHE A 57 21.97 5.27 -1.78
N ILE A 58 22.39 5.74 -0.61
CA ILE A 58 21.88 5.26 0.68
C ILE A 58 21.25 6.41 1.46
N SER A 59 20.15 6.12 2.14
CA SER A 59 19.52 7.04 3.09
C SER A 59 20.03 6.76 4.50
N VAL A 60 19.96 7.77 5.38
CA VAL A 60 20.35 7.65 6.78
C VAL A 60 19.27 8.25 7.65
N SER A 61 18.82 7.51 8.65
CA SER A 61 17.96 8.03 9.71
C SER A 61 18.78 8.17 10.99
N ALA A 62 18.87 9.37 11.55
CA ALA A 62 19.65 9.65 12.76
C ALA A 62 18.79 10.21 13.90
N GLY A 63 19.00 9.70 15.11
CA GLY A 63 18.34 10.19 16.31
C GLY A 63 19.32 10.85 17.27
N LEU A 64 18.93 11.98 17.86
CA LEU A 64 19.79 12.79 18.71
C LEU A 64 19.19 12.96 20.11
N ALA A 65 20.00 12.72 21.14
CA ALA A 65 19.68 13.06 22.51
C ALA A 65 20.83 13.84 23.16
N PHE A 66 20.49 14.89 23.93
CA PHE A 66 21.46 15.76 24.59
C PHE A 66 21.49 15.45 26.09
N PHE A 67 22.66 15.23 26.65
CA PHE A 67 22.84 15.19 28.10
C PHE A 67 23.02 16.62 28.65
N PRO A 68 22.42 16.99 29.79
CA PRO A 68 21.47 16.22 30.60
C PRO A 68 19.99 16.39 30.20
N GLU A 69 19.70 17.20 29.17
CA GLU A 69 18.33 17.61 28.81
C GLU A 69 17.38 16.45 28.48
N HIS A 70 17.89 15.42 27.83
CA HIS A 70 17.15 14.26 27.34
C HIS A 70 17.50 12.98 28.12
N GLY A 71 18.09 13.08 29.31
CA GLY A 71 18.42 11.94 30.15
C GLY A 71 19.60 12.21 31.07
N GLU A 72 19.60 11.58 32.24
CA GLU A 72 20.63 11.80 33.27
C GLU A 72 21.71 10.72 33.29
N ASN A 73 21.53 9.65 32.51
CA ASN A 73 22.46 8.54 32.39
C ASN A 73 22.53 8.02 30.94
N PHE A 74 23.53 7.18 30.66
CA PHE A 74 23.76 6.63 29.32
C PHE A 74 22.56 5.83 28.79
N GLU A 75 21.90 5.05 29.65
CA GLU A 75 20.76 4.22 29.24
C GLU A 75 19.59 5.07 28.77
N GLU A 76 19.27 6.14 29.50
CA GLU A 76 18.22 7.10 29.12
C GLU A 76 18.57 7.85 27.83
N ILE A 77 19.80 8.38 27.71
CA ILE A 77 20.25 9.10 26.52
C ILE A 77 20.23 8.19 25.29
N SER A 78 20.74 6.96 25.43
CA SER A 78 20.76 5.99 24.34
C SER A 78 19.35 5.61 23.90
N LYS A 79 18.45 5.34 24.86
CA LYS A 79 17.04 5.04 24.58
C LYS A 79 16.35 6.21 23.87
N ASN A 80 16.56 7.44 24.33
CA ASN A 80 15.89 8.60 23.77
C ASN A 80 16.44 8.97 22.38
N ALA A 81 17.73 8.76 22.12
CA ALA A 81 18.29 8.85 20.77
C ALA A 81 17.68 7.81 19.83
N ASP A 82 17.51 6.57 20.29
CA ASP A 82 16.87 5.49 19.51
C ASP A 82 15.40 5.81 19.16
N ILE A 83 14.65 6.38 20.11
CA ILE A 83 13.27 6.86 19.87
C ILE A 83 13.24 7.94 18.80
N ALA A 84 14.16 8.90 18.85
CA ALA A 84 14.26 9.95 17.84
C ALA A 84 14.65 9.40 16.46
N MET A 85 15.57 8.44 16.40
CA MET A 85 15.95 7.76 15.15
C MET A 85 14.76 7.03 14.54
N THR A 86 14.02 6.29 15.36
CA THR A 86 12.80 5.58 14.95
C THR A 86 11.77 6.56 14.38
N HIS A 87 11.62 7.75 14.98
CA HIS A 87 10.73 8.79 14.48
C HIS A 87 11.09 9.28 13.06
N VAL A 88 12.39 9.34 12.72
CA VAL A 88 12.85 9.67 11.36
C VAL A 88 12.56 8.54 10.39
N LYS A 89 12.80 7.28 10.79
CA LYS A 89 12.47 6.09 9.98
C LYS A 89 10.99 6.03 9.63
N GLU A 90 10.12 6.59 10.47
CA GLU A 90 8.66 6.61 10.27
C GLU A 90 8.16 7.77 9.39
N SER A 91 8.88 8.89 9.31
CA SER A 91 8.44 10.09 8.57
C SER A 91 9.01 10.12 7.16
N ASP A 92 10.33 10.31 7.03
CA ASP A 92 10.99 10.56 5.74
C ASP A 92 12.07 9.53 5.39
N LYS A 93 12.42 8.61 6.31
CA LYS A 93 13.49 7.59 6.15
C LYS A 93 14.88 8.12 5.79
N ASP A 94 15.05 9.44 5.71
CA ASP A 94 16.29 10.16 5.46
C ASP A 94 16.30 11.50 6.22
N GLY A 95 17.28 11.70 7.10
CA GLY A 95 17.43 12.90 7.90
C GLY A 95 17.72 12.61 9.36
N TYR A 96 17.35 13.56 10.23
CA TYR A 96 17.53 13.40 11.66
C TYR A 96 16.40 14.02 12.47
N ALA A 97 16.23 13.53 13.69
CA ALA A 97 15.36 14.13 14.69
C ALA A 97 16.09 14.28 16.02
N ILE A 98 15.81 15.39 16.68
CA ILE A 98 16.19 15.60 18.07
C ILE A 98 15.06 15.04 18.92
N TYR A 99 15.40 14.21 19.92
CA TYR A 99 14.45 13.65 20.84
C TYR A 99 13.58 14.75 21.47
N ASP A 100 12.28 14.50 21.46
CA ASP A 100 11.28 15.25 22.20
C ASP A 100 10.40 14.26 22.97
N SER A 101 9.98 14.63 24.17
CA SER A 101 9.15 13.75 25.02
C SER A 101 7.86 13.27 24.35
N SER A 102 7.30 14.03 23.40
CA SER A 102 6.14 13.62 22.61
C SER A 102 6.42 12.43 21.67
N MET A 103 7.69 12.16 21.34
CA MET A 103 8.07 11.00 20.52
C MET A 103 7.86 9.67 21.27
N VAL A 104 8.06 9.65 22.60
CA VAL A 104 7.80 8.46 23.43
C VAL A 104 6.34 8.03 23.30
N GLU A 105 5.42 8.99 23.37
CA GLU A 105 3.99 8.74 23.24
C GLU A 105 3.65 8.19 21.85
N LYS A 106 4.23 8.76 20.78
CA LYS A 106 4.04 8.25 19.41
C LYS A 106 4.54 6.82 19.24
N THR A 107 5.74 6.51 19.73
CA THR A 107 6.30 5.15 19.69
C THR A 107 5.44 4.17 20.48
N TRP A 108 4.97 4.55 21.67
CA TRP A 108 4.08 3.73 22.50
C TRP A 108 2.74 3.47 21.79
N GLN A 109 2.11 4.51 21.25
CA GLN A 109 0.87 4.39 20.48
C GLN A 109 1.03 3.44 19.28
N ARG A 110 2.15 3.52 18.57
CA ARG A 110 2.46 2.61 17.47
C ARG A 110 2.60 1.16 17.93
N MET A 111 3.34 0.90 19.00
CA MET A 111 3.45 -0.44 19.57
C MET A 111 2.07 -1.00 19.96
N MET A 112 1.22 -0.16 20.56
CA MET A 112 -0.16 -0.52 20.88
C MET A 112 -0.97 -0.87 19.62
N LYS A 113 -0.84 -0.10 18.53
CA LYS A 113 -1.49 -0.41 17.24
C LYS A 113 -1.01 -1.74 16.66
N ILE A 114 0.29 -2.04 16.69
CA ILE A 114 0.83 -3.33 16.22
C ILE A 114 0.27 -4.48 17.05
N SER A 115 0.25 -4.32 18.37
CA SER A 115 -0.31 -5.33 19.28
C SER A 115 -1.80 -5.57 19.00
N LYS A 116 -2.58 -4.50 18.81
CA LYS A 116 -3.99 -4.58 18.40
C LYS A 116 -4.16 -5.31 17.07
N LEU A 117 -3.36 -4.97 16.06
CA LEU A 117 -3.44 -5.59 14.74
C LEU A 117 -3.15 -7.09 14.79
N ARG A 118 -2.13 -7.52 15.54
CA ARG A 118 -1.85 -8.95 15.78
C ARG A 118 -3.05 -9.66 16.42
N ASN A 119 -3.61 -9.07 17.47
CA ASN A 119 -4.80 -9.63 18.11
C ASN A 119 -6.01 -9.70 17.17
N ALA A 120 -6.17 -8.72 16.27
CA ALA A 120 -7.27 -8.69 15.31
C ALA A 120 -7.21 -9.84 14.30
N VAL A 121 -6.00 -10.21 13.85
CA VAL A 121 -5.77 -11.41 13.01
C VAL A 121 -6.20 -12.66 13.77
N ASP A 122 -5.75 -12.84 15.02
CA ASP A 122 -6.07 -14.01 15.83
C ASP A 122 -7.57 -14.11 16.17
N LYS A 123 -8.20 -12.97 16.47
CA LYS A 123 -9.61 -12.88 16.88
C LYS A 123 -10.60 -12.76 15.73
N LYS A 124 -10.12 -12.68 14.48
CA LYS A 124 -10.95 -12.51 13.27
C LYS A 124 -11.84 -11.26 13.36
N GLU A 125 -11.25 -10.13 13.73
CA GLU A 125 -11.93 -8.82 13.83
C GLU A 125 -12.10 -8.10 12.48
N PHE A 126 -11.74 -8.78 11.39
CA PHE A 126 -11.90 -8.29 10.03
C PHE A 126 -13.23 -8.73 9.42
N TYR A 127 -13.77 -7.89 8.54
CA TYR A 127 -14.89 -8.23 7.68
C TYR A 127 -14.69 -7.57 6.29
N LEU A 128 -15.46 -8.01 5.31
CA LEU A 128 -15.44 -7.45 3.95
C LEU A 128 -16.75 -6.71 3.69
N ASP A 129 -16.62 -5.45 3.29
CA ASP A 129 -17.67 -4.76 2.55
C ASP A 129 -17.41 -4.96 1.05
N TYR A 130 -18.47 -4.84 0.26
CA TYR A 130 -18.43 -5.02 -1.18
C TYR A 130 -18.98 -3.78 -1.89
N GLN A 131 -18.21 -3.21 -2.81
CA GLN A 131 -18.64 -2.06 -3.60
C GLN A 131 -19.01 -2.49 -5.02
N PRO A 132 -20.21 -2.16 -5.53
CA PRO A 132 -20.64 -2.65 -6.83
C PRO A 132 -19.97 -1.92 -8.00
N ILE A 133 -19.60 -2.71 -9.02
CA ILE A 133 -19.00 -2.28 -10.28
C ILE A 133 -20.01 -2.48 -11.41
N PHE A 134 -20.21 -1.44 -12.23
CA PHE A 134 -21.18 -1.45 -13.32
C PHE A 134 -20.54 -1.25 -14.67
N ASN A 135 -21.10 -1.91 -15.69
CA ASN A 135 -20.77 -1.66 -17.08
C ASN A 135 -21.34 -0.32 -17.53
N MET A 136 -20.55 0.51 -18.20
CA MET A 136 -20.98 1.85 -18.60
C MET A 136 -21.89 1.86 -19.84
N ILE A 137 -21.80 0.85 -20.70
CA ILE A 137 -22.58 0.77 -21.95
C ILE A 137 -24.07 0.59 -21.60
N ASP A 138 -24.37 -0.44 -20.83
CA ASP A 138 -25.74 -0.90 -20.56
C ASP A 138 -26.16 -0.81 -19.09
N ARG A 139 -25.28 -0.31 -18.22
CA ARG A 139 -25.54 -0.16 -16.77
C ARG A 139 -25.80 -1.49 -16.06
N ARG A 140 -25.38 -2.61 -16.64
CA ARG A 140 -25.47 -3.93 -15.99
C ARG A 140 -24.42 -4.04 -14.88
N PHE A 141 -24.82 -4.65 -13.78
CA PHE A 141 -23.90 -5.06 -12.72
C PHE A 141 -22.89 -6.08 -13.27
N ILE A 142 -21.61 -5.89 -12.94
CA ILE A 142 -20.51 -6.76 -13.38
C ILE A 142 -19.96 -7.59 -12.22
N GLY A 143 -19.83 -6.96 -11.06
CA GLY A 143 -19.17 -7.55 -9.91
C GLY A 143 -19.04 -6.55 -8.78
N VAL A 144 -18.15 -6.84 -7.86
CA VAL A 144 -17.86 -6.01 -6.70
C VAL A 144 -16.36 -5.92 -6.45
N GLU A 145 -15.91 -4.83 -5.84
CA GLU A 145 -14.63 -4.77 -5.15
C GLU A 145 -14.82 -5.18 -3.69
N ALA A 146 -13.99 -6.11 -3.20
CA ALA A 146 -13.95 -6.52 -1.80
C ALA A 146 -13.02 -5.60 -1.01
N LEU A 147 -13.61 -4.86 -0.08
CA LEU A 147 -12.94 -3.85 0.71
C LEU A 147 -12.85 -4.31 2.17
N ILE A 148 -11.64 -4.59 2.63
CA ILE A 148 -11.40 -4.99 4.02
C ILE A 148 -11.79 -3.88 4.99
N ARG A 149 -12.34 -4.29 6.12
CA ARG A 149 -12.69 -3.44 7.25
C ARG A 149 -12.19 -4.10 8.52
N TRP A 150 -11.72 -3.28 9.45
CA TRP A 150 -11.36 -3.73 10.79
C TRP A 150 -12.29 -3.08 11.79
N LYS A 151 -13.02 -3.91 12.55
CA LYS A 151 -13.90 -3.45 13.63
C LYS A 151 -13.45 -4.02 14.96
N GLU A 152 -13.04 -3.13 15.85
CA GLU A 152 -12.67 -3.49 17.21
C GLU A 152 -13.89 -3.97 18.02
N ALA A 153 -13.64 -4.69 19.11
CA ALA A 153 -14.69 -5.26 19.96
C ALA A 153 -15.64 -4.21 20.58
N ASP A 154 -15.19 -2.97 20.75
CA ASP A 154 -16.01 -1.84 21.24
C ASP A 154 -16.87 -1.19 20.13
N GLY A 155 -16.73 -1.66 18.88
CA GLY A 155 -17.46 -1.20 17.72
C GLY A 155 -16.75 -0.12 16.90
N ASN A 156 -15.57 0.32 17.31
CA ASN A 156 -14.75 1.27 16.55
C ASN A 156 -14.29 0.68 15.21
N ILE A 157 -14.34 1.45 14.13
CA ILE A 157 -13.92 1.02 12.79
C ILE A 157 -12.60 1.70 12.46
N ILE A 158 -11.57 0.89 12.20
CA ILE A 158 -10.23 1.37 11.85
C ILE A 158 -10.11 1.41 10.33
N SER A 159 -9.59 2.53 9.82
CA SER A 159 -9.40 2.75 8.38
C SER A 159 -8.36 1.78 7.80
N PRO A 160 -8.59 1.19 6.61
CA PRO A 160 -7.56 0.44 5.88
C PRO A 160 -6.26 1.21 5.70
N GLY A 161 -6.33 2.52 5.45
CA GLY A 161 -5.15 3.38 5.33
C GLY A 161 -4.33 3.51 6.63
N GLU A 162 -4.89 3.14 7.78
CA GLU A 162 -4.17 3.13 9.06
C GLU A 162 -3.48 1.79 9.33
N PHE A 163 -4.13 0.67 9.02
CA PHE A 163 -3.64 -0.65 9.42
C PHE A 163 -2.93 -1.44 8.30
N ILE A 164 -3.23 -1.19 7.02
CA ILE A 164 -2.57 -1.89 5.91
C ILE A 164 -1.07 -1.54 5.87
N PRO A 165 -0.63 -0.26 5.94
CA PRO A 165 0.81 0.05 5.97
C PRO A 165 1.51 -0.65 7.14
N LEU A 166 0.86 -0.68 8.31
CA LEU A 166 1.39 -1.36 9.49
C LEU A 166 1.48 -2.88 9.30
N ALA A 167 0.49 -3.48 8.63
CA ALA A 167 0.50 -4.90 8.29
C ALA A 167 1.63 -5.25 7.33
N GLU A 168 1.90 -4.40 6.34
CA GLU A 168 3.00 -4.58 5.38
C GLU A 168 4.36 -4.46 6.06
N GLU A 169 4.55 -3.49 6.95
CA GLU A 169 5.80 -3.29 7.69
C GLU A 169 6.09 -4.43 8.67
N THR A 170 5.05 -5.02 9.26
CA THR A 170 5.18 -6.09 10.26
C THR A 170 5.08 -7.51 9.69
N GLY A 171 4.80 -7.64 8.40
CA GLY A 171 4.58 -8.92 7.71
C GLY A 171 3.20 -9.55 7.95
N LEU A 172 2.34 -8.97 8.79
CA LEU A 172 0.98 -9.45 9.04
C LEU A 172 0.08 -9.37 7.80
N ILE A 173 0.49 -8.61 6.78
CA ILE A 173 -0.25 -8.51 5.53
C ILE A 173 -0.41 -9.88 4.85
N HIS A 174 0.52 -10.82 5.03
CA HIS A 174 0.40 -12.17 4.47
C HIS A 174 -0.80 -12.92 5.07
N ASP A 175 -0.92 -12.92 6.40
CA ASP A 175 -2.04 -13.57 7.11
C ASP A 175 -3.38 -12.89 6.77
N ILE A 176 -3.37 -11.55 6.67
CA ILE A 176 -4.56 -10.79 6.30
C ILE A 176 -4.98 -11.11 4.86
N SER A 177 -4.05 -11.12 3.90
CA SER A 177 -4.36 -11.44 2.51
C SER A 177 -4.87 -12.87 2.35
N GLU A 178 -4.30 -13.84 3.08
CA GLU A 178 -4.83 -15.20 3.09
C GLU A 178 -6.27 -15.23 3.62
N TRP A 179 -6.54 -14.56 4.73
CA TRP A 179 -7.88 -14.47 5.31
C TRP A 179 -8.89 -13.81 4.34
N VAL A 180 -8.50 -12.71 3.67
CA VAL A 180 -9.33 -12.02 2.66
C VAL A 180 -9.68 -12.99 1.55
N LEU A 181 -8.68 -13.69 1.01
CA LEU A 181 -8.89 -14.63 -0.10
C LEU A 181 -9.78 -15.81 0.28
N GLN A 182 -9.57 -16.41 1.45
CA GLN A 182 -10.44 -17.46 1.96
C GLN A 182 -11.90 -16.97 2.10
N THR A 183 -12.09 -15.73 2.55
CA THR A 183 -13.41 -15.13 2.73
C THR A 183 -14.08 -14.84 1.39
N VAL A 184 -13.34 -14.29 0.42
CA VAL A 184 -13.80 -14.06 -0.96
C VAL A 184 -14.23 -15.36 -1.64
N CYS A 185 -13.44 -16.44 -1.50
CA CYS A 185 -13.78 -17.74 -2.10
C CYS A 185 -15.06 -18.32 -1.49
N LYS A 186 -15.22 -18.23 -0.17
CA LYS A 186 -16.46 -18.63 0.51
C LYS A 186 -17.66 -17.81 0.04
N GLN A 187 -17.48 -16.50 -0.12
CA GLN A 187 -18.56 -15.62 -0.59
C GLN A 187 -18.97 -15.91 -2.03
N LEU A 188 -18.00 -16.15 -2.93
CA LEU A 188 -18.27 -16.55 -4.32
C LEU A 188 -19.08 -17.86 -4.36
N ASN A 189 -18.64 -18.88 -3.61
CA ASN A 189 -19.35 -20.16 -3.55
C ASN A 189 -20.78 -20.00 -2.99
N LEU A 190 -20.97 -19.16 -1.97
CA LEU A 190 -22.30 -18.85 -1.44
C LEU A 190 -23.17 -18.18 -2.51
N TRP A 191 -22.67 -17.14 -3.17
CA TRP A 191 -23.39 -16.42 -4.21
C TRP A 191 -23.76 -17.31 -5.40
N GLU A 192 -22.87 -18.20 -5.84
CA GLU A 192 -23.20 -19.23 -6.84
C GLU A 192 -24.35 -20.13 -6.38
N SER A 193 -24.30 -20.63 -5.14
CA SER A 193 -25.32 -21.55 -4.61
C SER A 193 -26.73 -20.94 -4.55
N ILE A 194 -26.84 -19.61 -4.48
CA ILE A 194 -28.12 -18.88 -4.47
C ILE A 194 -28.48 -18.27 -5.84
N GLY A 195 -27.75 -18.63 -6.90
CA GLY A 195 -28.08 -18.32 -8.29
C GLY A 195 -27.27 -17.19 -8.95
N PHE A 196 -26.30 -16.59 -8.25
CA PHE A 196 -25.49 -15.48 -8.75
C PHE A 196 -24.19 -15.95 -9.40
N ASN A 197 -24.31 -16.65 -10.52
CA ASN A 197 -23.18 -17.35 -11.15
C ASN A 197 -22.18 -16.46 -11.89
N ASN A 198 -22.48 -15.18 -12.12
CA ASN A 198 -21.66 -14.28 -12.94
C ASN A 198 -20.99 -13.15 -12.15
N CYS A 199 -21.15 -13.12 -10.82
CA CYS A 199 -20.54 -12.09 -9.98
C CYS A 199 -19.01 -12.29 -9.95
N LYS A 200 -18.26 -11.22 -10.23
CA LYS A 200 -16.82 -11.16 -10.05
C LYS A 200 -16.49 -10.39 -8.77
N ILE A 201 -15.39 -10.76 -8.12
CA ILE A 201 -14.88 -10.06 -6.94
C ILE A 201 -13.46 -9.60 -7.22
N ALA A 202 -13.25 -8.29 -7.20
CA ALA A 202 -11.94 -7.68 -7.24
C ALA A 202 -11.36 -7.57 -5.81
N VAL A 203 -10.06 -7.83 -5.66
CA VAL A 203 -9.36 -7.89 -4.37
C VAL A 203 -8.04 -7.15 -4.47
N ASN A 204 -7.84 -6.18 -3.59
CA ASN A 204 -6.57 -5.49 -3.41
C ASN A 204 -5.46 -6.45 -2.99
N LEU A 205 -4.33 -6.43 -3.69
CA LEU A 205 -3.17 -7.27 -3.45
C LEU A 205 -1.94 -6.41 -3.13
N SER A 206 -1.45 -6.53 -1.91
CA SER A 206 -0.21 -5.88 -1.48
C SER A 206 0.99 -6.33 -2.31
N GLY A 207 1.87 -5.39 -2.65
CA GLY A 207 3.15 -5.70 -3.31
C GLY A 207 4.02 -6.64 -2.51
N LYS A 208 3.99 -6.57 -1.17
CA LYS A 208 4.74 -7.49 -0.29
C LYS A 208 4.28 -8.93 -0.47
N VAL A 209 2.98 -9.14 -0.66
CA VAL A 209 2.38 -10.46 -0.88
C VAL A 209 2.67 -10.94 -2.30
N LEU A 210 2.54 -10.07 -3.31
CA LEU A 210 2.86 -10.38 -4.71
C LEU A 210 4.31 -10.81 -4.90
N THR A 211 5.26 -10.10 -4.27
CA THR A 211 6.68 -10.43 -4.31
C THR A 211 7.09 -11.40 -3.21
N GLY A 212 6.14 -11.91 -2.42
CA GLY A 212 6.35 -12.95 -1.43
C GLY A 212 6.65 -14.30 -2.11
N ASP A 213 7.04 -15.29 -1.32
CA ASP A 213 7.21 -16.63 -1.86
C ASP A 213 5.87 -17.37 -1.87
N ASN A 214 5.59 -18.06 -3.00
CA ASN A 214 4.51 -19.04 -3.12
C ASN A 214 3.06 -18.51 -3.07
N LEU A 215 2.77 -17.25 -3.43
CA LEU A 215 1.39 -16.72 -3.49
C LEU A 215 0.45 -17.63 -4.31
N THR A 216 0.86 -18.02 -5.52
CA THR A 216 0.10 -18.95 -6.37
C THR A 216 -0.16 -20.28 -5.68
N SER A 217 0.81 -20.79 -4.91
CA SER A 217 0.66 -22.06 -4.18
C SER A 217 -0.30 -21.91 -2.99
N ILE A 218 -0.24 -20.78 -2.27
CA ILE A 218 -1.16 -20.45 -1.18
C ILE A 218 -2.59 -20.41 -1.73
N ILE A 219 -2.81 -19.67 -2.82
CA ILE A 219 -4.10 -19.55 -3.49
C ILE A 219 -4.67 -20.92 -3.89
N LYS A 220 -3.83 -21.83 -4.41
CA LYS A 220 -4.24 -23.20 -4.77
C LYS A 220 -4.64 -24.07 -3.57
N ASN A 221 -4.17 -23.75 -2.38
CA ASN A 221 -4.46 -24.50 -1.16
C ASN A 221 -5.66 -23.95 -0.39
N ILE A 222 -6.30 -22.88 -0.87
CA ILE A 222 -7.49 -22.32 -0.23
C ILE A 222 -8.64 -23.33 -0.30
N ASP A 223 -9.25 -23.63 0.85
CA ASP A 223 -10.39 -24.53 0.92
C ASP A 223 -11.57 -24.05 0.06
N GLY A 224 -12.08 -24.94 -0.79
CA GLY A 224 -13.19 -24.65 -1.69
C GLY A 224 -12.83 -23.84 -2.93
N ILE A 225 -11.53 -23.63 -3.20
CA ILE A 225 -11.05 -23.06 -4.46
C ILE A 225 -11.19 -24.09 -5.59
N CYS A 226 -11.72 -23.66 -6.74
CA CYS A 226 -11.78 -24.46 -7.95
C CYS A 226 -11.62 -23.57 -9.19
N ASP A 227 -11.42 -24.17 -10.36
CA ASP A 227 -11.14 -23.43 -11.60
C ASP A 227 -12.21 -22.40 -11.96
N SER A 228 -13.50 -22.66 -11.63
CA SER A 228 -14.57 -21.69 -11.86
C SER A 228 -14.53 -20.48 -10.91
N VAL A 229 -13.96 -20.64 -9.71
CA VAL A 229 -13.78 -19.56 -8.74
C VAL A 229 -12.64 -18.64 -9.17
N PHE A 230 -11.53 -19.19 -9.68
CA PHE A 230 -10.40 -18.37 -10.16
C PHE A 230 -10.80 -17.36 -11.24
N GLN A 231 -11.66 -17.77 -12.17
CA GLN A 231 -12.14 -16.90 -13.27
C GLN A 231 -13.02 -15.74 -12.80
N LYS A 232 -13.45 -15.76 -11.53
CA LYS A 232 -14.28 -14.73 -10.90
C LYS A 232 -13.49 -13.82 -9.97
N ILE A 233 -12.21 -14.09 -9.78
CA ILE A 233 -11.32 -13.25 -8.98
C ILE A 233 -10.55 -12.31 -9.92
N GLU A 234 -10.50 -11.05 -9.52
CA GLU A 234 -9.63 -10.03 -10.10
C GLU A 234 -8.71 -9.51 -8.99
N PHE A 235 -7.39 -9.48 -9.23
CA PHE A 235 -6.46 -8.85 -8.31
C PHE A 235 -6.16 -7.44 -8.74
N GLU A 236 -6.25 -6.52 -7.81
CA GLU A 236 -5.93 -5.11 -7.99
C GLU A 236 -4.56 -4.85 -7.36
N ILE A 237 -3.63 -4.33 -8.15
CA ILE A 237 -2.25 -4.04 -7.73
C ILE A 237 -1.94 -2.59 -8.01
N THR A 238 -1.26 -1.91 -7.09
CA THR A 238 -0.79 -0.54 -7.32
C THR A 238 0.48 -0.54 -8.16
N GLU A 239 0.83 0.59 -8.76
CA GLU A 239 2.08 0.71 -9.50
C GLU A 239 3.32 0.52 -8.59
N THR A 240 3.28 1.10 -7.39
CA THR A 240 4.36 1.02 -6.40
C THR A 240 4.60 -0.40 -5.89
N ALA A 241 3.57 -1.25 -5.89
CA ALA A 241 3.66 -2.66 -5.53
C ALA A 241 4.60 -3.45 -6.47
N ILE A 242 4.71 -3.04 -7.74
CA ILE A 242 5.43 -3.78 -8.77
C ILE A 242 6.88 -3.32 -8.90
N ILE A 243 7.14 -2.01 -8.70
CA ILE A 243 8.45 -1.40 -8.98
C ILE A 243 9.57 -1.95 -8.09
N ASN A 244 9.26 -2.36 -6.86
CA ASN A 244 10.26 -2.84 -5.90
C ASN A 244 10.97 -4.14 -6.34
N ASP A 245 10.27 -5.05 -7.02
CA ASP A 245 10.83 -6.30 -7.56
C ASP A 245 10.07 -6.73 -8.83
N PHE A 246 10.33 -5.98 -9.90
CA PHE A 246 9.57 -6.04 -11.16
C PHE A 246 9.61 -7.44 -11.82
N GLU A 247 10.77 -8.11 -11.82
CA GLU A 247 10.91 -9.42 -12.45
C GLU A 247 10.15 -10.50 -11.68
N LYS A 248 10.22 -10.48 -10.34
CA LYS A 248 9.47 -11.41 -9.50
C LYS A 248 7.97 -11.17 -9.62
N ALA A 249 7.54 -9.90 -9.60
CA ALA A 249 6.14 -9.52 -9.77
C ALA A 249 5.57 -10.03 -11.11
N ILE A 250 6.24 -9.78 -12.24
CA ILE A 250 5.78 -10.27 -13.56
C ILE A 250 5.63 -11.78 -13.56
N LYS A 251 6.63 -12.51 -13.05
CA LYS A 251 6.60 -13.97 -13.02
C LYS A 251 5.39 -14.48 -12.25
N GLU A 252 5.08 -13.85 -11.12
CA GLU A 252 3.95 -14.25 -10.29
C GLU A 252 2.60 -13.88 -10.94
N LEU A 253 2.47 -12.68 -11.52
CA LEU A 253 1.28 -12.29 -12.27
C LEU A 253 0.98 -13.25 -13.44
N ILE A 254 2.01 -13.68 -14.18
CA ILE A 254 1.85 -14.70 -15.23
C ILE A 254 1.34 -16.03 -14.66
N ASN A 255 1.79 -16.43 -13.46
CA ASN A 255 1.31 -17.65 -12.81
C ASN A 255 -0.16 -17.53 -12.39
N LEU A 256 -0.57 -16.37 -11.86
CA LEU A 256 -1.97 -16.08 -11.53
C LEU A 256 -2.86 -16.10 -12.77
N LYS A 257 -2.40 -15.50 -13.88
CA LYS A 257 -3.12 -15.52 -15.16
C LYS A 257 -3.33 -16.94 -15.71
N LYS A 258 -2.39 -17.86 -15.49
CA LYS A 258 -2.55 -19.28 -15.87
C LYS A 258 -3.66 -19.99 -15.09
N LEU A 259 -4.07 -19.46 -13.93
CA LEU A 259 -5.23 -19.95 -13.18
C LEU A 259 -6.55 -19.35 -13.70
N GLY A 260 -6.48 -18.36 -14.60
CA GLY A 260 -7.65 -17.63 -15.08
C GLY A 260 -8.01 -16.41 -14.23
N ILE A 261 -7.19 -16.06 -13.24
CA ILE A 261 -7.36 -14.86 -12.41
C ILE A 261 -7.04 -13.63 -13.26
N LYS A 262 -7.87 -12.59 -13.15
CA LYS A 262 -7.65 -11.30 -13.82
C LYS A 262 -6.77 -10.39 -13.00
N ILE A 263 -6.04 -9.49 -13.67
CA ILE A 263 -5.17 -8.51 -13.02
C ILE A 263 -5.58 -7.11 -13.46
N SER A 264 -5.81 -6.24 -12.49
CA SER A 264 -6.09 -4.81 -12.67
C SER A 264 -4.97 -3.98 -12.08
N LEU A 265 -4.58 -2.91 -12.76
CA LEU A 265 -3.69 -1.89 -12.21
C LEU A 265 -4.52 -0.81 -11.52
N ASP A 266 -4.33 -0.65 -10.22
CA ASP A 266 -5.03 0.31 -9.37
C ASP A 266 -4.30 1.65 -9.24
N ASP A 267 -5.02 2.68 -8.83
CA ASP A 267 -4.54 4.06 -8.61
C ASP A 267 -3.80 4.68 -9.81
N PHE A 268 -4.17 4.31 -11.05
CA PHE A 268 -3.43 4.74 -12.24
C PHE A 268 -3.56 6.26 -12.46
N GLY A 269 -2.42 6.91 -12.69
CA GLY A 269 -2.32 8.36 -12.92
C GLY A 269 -1.78 9.18 -11.74
N THR A 270 -1.59 8.57 -10.56
CA THR A 270 -1.07 9.25 -9.36
C THR A 270 0.46 9.14 -9.19
N GLY A 271 1.13 8.32 -10.01
CA GLY A 271 2.57 7.99 -9.92
C GLY A 271 3.37 8.17 -11.21
N TYR A 272 4.65 7.75 -11.19
CA TYR A 272 5.56 7.78 -12.33
C TYR A 272 5.36 6.58 -13.26
N SER A 273 4.18 6.47 -13.87
CA SER A 273 3.88 5.36 -14.79
C SER A 273 4.79 5.40 -16.02
N SER A 274 5.79 4.52 -16.03
CA SER A 274 6.55 4.25 -17.26
C SER A 274 5.70 3.36 -18.16
N LEU A 275 5.23 3.92 -19.26
CA LEU A 275 4.49 3.21 -20.31
C LEU A 275 5.21 1.94 -20.78
N THR A 276 6.55 1.94 -20.71
CA THR A 276 7.39 0.79 -21.02
C THR A 276 7.17 -0.40 -20.09
N TYR A 277 6.87 -0.16 -18.80
CA TYR A 277 6.55 -1.23 -17.87
C TYR A 277 5.12 -1.73 -18.05
N LEU A 278 4.17 -0.83 -18.31
CA LEU A 278 2.77 -1.16 -18.52
C LEU A 278 2.60 -2.22 -19.63
N GLN A 279 3.31 -2.07 -20.74
CA GLN A 279 3.29 -3.03 -21.87
C GLN A 279 3.82 -4.44 -21.53
N LYS A 280 4.59 -4.59 -20.44
CA LYS A 280 5.15 -5.88 -20.02
C LYS A 280 4.27 -6.60 -19.01
N LEU A 281 3.34 -5.89 -18.37
CA LEU A 281 2.47 -6.45 -17.35
C LEU A 281 1.29 -7.19 -17.99
N PRO A 282 0.92 -8.38 -17.52
CA PRO A 282 -0.17 -9.15 -18.08
C PRO A 282 -1.53 -8.67 -17.54
N LEU A 283 -1.84 -7.39 -17.75
CA LEU A 283 -3.04 -6.71 -17.24
C LEU A 283 -4.28 -7.06 -18.07
N ASP A 284 -5.44 -6.98 -17.43
CA ASP A 284 -6.77 -7.04 -18.06
C ASP A 284 -7.47 -5.67 -18.05
N SER A 285 -7.16 -4.86 -17.04
CA SER A 285 -7.84 -3.60 -16.77
C SER A 285 -6.92 -2.59 -16.06
N ILE A 286 -7.31 -1.32 -16.13
CA ILE A 286 -6.73 -0.21 -15.40
C ILE A 286 -7.86 0.53 -14.67
N LYS A 287 -7.63 0.88 -13.40
CA LYS A 287 -8.53 1.69 -12.58
C LYS A 287 -7.97 3.11 -12.48
N ILE A 288 -8.79 4.08 -12.91
CA ILE A 288 -8.46 5.50 -12.84
C ILE A 288 -8.89 6.01 -11.47
N ASP A 289 -7.92 6.48 -10.69
CA ASP A 289 -8.10 6.87 -9.30
C ASP A 289 -9.19 7.94 -9.10
N ARG A 290 -9.81 7.89 -7.92
CA ARG A 290 -10.86 8.82 -7.51
C ARG A 290 -10.42 10.27 -7.50
N ASP A 291 -9.19 10.60 -7.12
CA ASP A 291 -8.76 12.00 -7.06
C ASP A 291 -8.83 12.65 -8.44
N PHE A 292 -8.56 11.87 -9.48
CA PHE A 292 -8.70 12.29 -10.87
C PHE A 292 -10.17 12.42 -11.31
N ILE A 293 -11.06 11.51 -10.88
CA ILE A 293 -12.49 11.63 -11.21
C ILE A 293 -13.15 12.82 -10.49
N LYS A 294 -12.62 13.22 -9.33
CA LYS A 294 -13.15 14.31 -8.53
C LYS A 294 -13.08 15.68 -9.23
N HIS A 295 -11.99 15.95 -9.96
CA HIS A 295 -11.75 17.26 -10.60
C HIS A 295 -11.99 17.27 -12.12
N ILE A 296 -12.40 16.12 -12.68
CA ILE A 296 -12.61 15.86 -14.12
C ILE A 296 -13.56 16.82 -14.86
N LEU A 297 -14.47 17.49 -14.15
CA LEU A 297 -15.44 18.43 -14.74
C LEU A 297 -15.04 19.91 -14.58
N SER A 298 -14.05 20.19 -13.73
CA SER A 298 -13.60 21.55 -13.40
C SER A 298 -12.27 21.92 -14.06
N GLU A 299 -11.48 20.95 -14.50
CA GLU A 299 -10.12 21.17 -15.00
C GLU A 299 -9.93 20.55 -16.39
N ASP A 300 -9.69 21.40 -17.41
CA ASP A 300 -9.48 20.96 -18.80
C ASP A 300 -8.31 19.98 -18.96
N ALA A 301 -7.31 20.11 -18.08
CA ALA A 301 -6.15 19.23 -18.03
C ALA A 301 -6.55 17.80 -17.63
N GLU A 302 -7.38 17.64 -16.60
CA GLU A 302 -7.88 16.32 -16.19
C GLU A 302 -8.84 15.72 -17.21
N GLU A 303 -9.72 16.52 -17.84
CA GLU A 303 -10.55 16.01 -18.93
C GLU A 303 -9.69 15.46 -20.09
N SER A 304 -8.63 16.19 -20.47
CA SER A 304 -7.73 15.77 -21.54
C SER A 304 -6.95 14.52 -21.17
N MET A 305 -6.40 14.48 -19.95
CA MET A 305 -5.65 13.33 -19.45
C MET A 305 -6.56 12.10 -19.32
N PHE A 306 -7.84 12.25 -18.91
CA PHE A 306 -8.79 11.14 -18.87
C PHE A 306 -8.92 10.47 -20.24
N LYS A 307 -9.19 11.28 -21.27
CA LYS A 307 -9.36 10.79 -22.64
C LYS A 307 -8.11 10.08 -23.13
N SER A 308 -6.94 10.66 -22.90
CA SER A 308 -5.67 10.05 -23.28
C SER A 308 -5.42 8.71 -22.56
N ILE A 309 -5.79 8.61 -21.28
CA ILE A 309 -5.67 7.35 -20.53
C ILE A 309 -6.63 6.29 -21.10
N VAL A 310 -7.88 6.67 -21.40
CA VAL A 310 -8.85 5.74 -21.99
C VAL A 310 -8.38 5.23 -23.36
N GLU A 311 -7.97 6.15 -24.24
CA GLU A 311 -7.46 5.81 -25.57
C GLU A 311 -6.24 4.89 -25.48
N MET A 312 -5.25 5.22 -24.65
CA MET A 312 -4.06 4.40 -24.43
C MET A 312 -4.40 3.01 -23.88
N ALA A 313 -5.31 2.92 -22.90
CA ALA A 313 -5.70 1.63 -22.34
C ALA A 313 -6.35 0.74 -23.42
N HIS A 314 -7.22 1.31 -24.26
CA HIS A 314 -7.85 0.60 -25.36
C HIS A 314 -6.85 0.18 -26.45
N ASP A 315 -5.87 1.02 -26.77
CA ASP A 315 -4.77 0.67 -27.69
C ASP A 315 -3.90 -0.50 -27.18
N LEU A 316 -3.91 -0.75 -25.87
CA LEU A 316 -3.24 -1.87 -25.21
C LEU A 316 -4.18 -3.06 -24.97
N ASP A 317 -5.39 -3.05 -25.52
CA ASP A 317 -6.45 -4.04 -25.30
C ASP A 317 -6.88 -4.18 -23.81
N LEU A 318 -6.70 -3.13 -23.01
CA LEU A 318 -7.07 -3.08 -21.59
C LEU A 318 -8.45 -2.45 -21.40
N LYS A 319 -9.16 -2.90 -20.36
CA LYS A 319 -10.42 -2.28 -19.92
C LYS A 319 -10.18 -1.13 -18.96
N VAL A 320 -11.04 -0.12 -18.98
CA VAL A 320 -10.93 1.02 -18.07
C VAL A 320 -12.07 1.02 -17.05
N ILE A 321 -11.71 1.18 -15.79
CA ILE A 321 -12.63 1.37 -14.66
C ILE A 321 -12.43 2.79 -14.11
N ALA A 322 -13.48 3.61 -14.08
CA ALA A 322 -13.44 4.90 -13.40
C ALA A 322 -13.87 4.75 -11.93
N GLU A 323 -13.02 5.20 -11.01
CA GLU A 323 -13.28 5.10 -9.57
C GLU A 323 -13.84 6.38 -8.96
N GLY A 324 -14.59 6.26 -7.87
CA GLY A 324 -15.06 7.45 -7.16
C GLY A 324 -16.04 8.32 -7.96
N VAL A 325 -16.83 7.72 -8.85
CA VAL A 325 -17.93 8.43 -9.52
C VAL A 325 -19.02 8.77 -8.49
N GLU A 326 -19.20 10.06 -8.19
CA GLU A 326 -20.07 10.55 -7.11
C GLU A 326 -21.29 11.33 -7.61
N THR A 327 -21.26 11.80 -8.86
CA THR A 327 -22.34 12.61 -9.47
C THR A 327 -22.82 12.01 -10.79
N GLU A 328 -24.04 12.38 -11.19
CA GLU A 328 -24.59 11.98 -12.50
C GLU A 328 -23.78 12.60 -13.64
N GLU A 329 -23.30 13.82 -13.46
CA GLU A 329 -22.47 14.54 -14.43
C GLU A 329 -21.15 13.81 -14.69
N GLN A 330 -20.45 13.36 -13.63
CA GLN A 330 -19.25 12.53 -13.75
C GLN A 330 -19.57 11.21 -14.47
N PHE A 331 -20.68 10.55 -14.12
CA PHE A 331 -21.09 9.31 -14.78
C PHE A 331 -21.31 9.50 -16.28
N ARG A 332 -22.04 10.55 -16.68
CA ARG A 332 -22.26 10.89 -18.09
C ARG A 332 -20.94 11.23 -18.81
N PHE A 333 -20.03 11.92 -18.12
CA PHE A 333 -18.71 12.26 -18.64
C PHE A 333 -17.86 11.03 -18.91
N VAL A 334 -17.71 10.11 -17.95
CA VAL A 334 -16.86 8.93 -18.16
C VAL A 334 -17.48 8.01 -19.23
N LYS A 335 -18.81 7.92 -19.27
CA LYS A 335 -19.55 7.19 -20.31
C LYS A 335 -19.30 7.73 -21.72
N ARG A 336 -19.46 9.05 -21.93
CA ARG A 336 -19.32 9.66 -23.27
C ARG A 336 -17.89 9.55 -23.81
N ASN A 337 -16.92 9.42 -22.92
CA ASN A 337 -15.50 9.31 -23.25
C ASN A 337 -15.00 7.85 -23.31
N GLY A 338 -15.91 6.88 -23.41
CA GLY A 338 -15.55 5.49 -23.73
C GLY A 338 -15.10 4.63 -22.55
N CYS A 339 -15.23 5.08 -21.31
CA CYS A 339 -14.91 4.25 -20.14
C CYS A 339 -15.78 2.97 -20.13
N ASP A 340 -15.17 1.81 -19.87
CA ASP A 340 -15.87 0.51 -19.95
C ASP A 340 -16.72 0.22 -18.72
N MET A 341 -16.20 0.57 -17.54
CA MET A 341 -16.76 0.24 -16.23
C MET A 341 -16.63 1.42 -15.27
N ALA A 342 -17.48 1.49 -14.26
CA ALA A 342 -17.32 2.47 -13.20
C ALA A 342 -17.77 1.95 -11.84
N GLN A 343 -17.17 2.53 -10.81
CA GLN A 343 -17.57 2.39 -9.43
C GLN A 343 -17.53 3.74 -8.70
N GLY A 344 -18.33 3.86 -7.63
CA GLY A 344 -18.40 5.09 -6.85
C GLY A 344 -19.75 5.27 -6.17
N TYR A 345 -19.86 6.26 -5.29
CA TYR A 345 -21.04 6.42 -4.42
C TYR A 345 -22.33 6.77 -5.18
N TYR A 346 -22.23 7.29 -6.41
CA TYR A 346 -23.38 7.46 -7.29
C TYR A 346 -24.00 6.12 -7.72
N LEU A 347 -23.17 5.08 -7.83
CA LEU A 347 -23.54 3.74 -8.29
C LEU A 347 -23.82 2.78 -7.14
N GLY A 348 -23.11 2.95 -6.03
CA GLY A 348 -23.30 2.20 -4.80
C GLY A 348 -22.16 2.41 -3.84
N ARG A 349 -22.49 2.54 -2.55
CA ARG A 349 -21.49 2.55 -1.48
C ARG A 349 -21.01 1.11 -1.21
N PRO A 350 -19.83 0.95 -0.59
CA PRO A 350 -19.46 -0.32 0.03
C PRO A 350 -20.54 -0.75 1.02
N VAL A 351 -21.02 -1.99 0.90
CA VAL A 351 -22.09 -2.55 1.74
C VAL A 351 -21.81 -4.00 2.10
N SER A 352 -22.56 -4.54 3.05
CA SER A 352 -22.44 -5.94 3.46
C SER A 352 -22.78 -6.92 2.32
N PRO A 353 -22.30 -8.17 2.36
CA PRO A 353 -22.64 -9.18 1.35
C PRO A 353 -24.15 -9.39 1.19
N GLU A 354 -24.92 -9.34 2.29
CA GLU A 354 -26.38 -9.49 2.25
C GLU A 354 -27.06 -8.33 1.51
N ALA A 355 -26.50 -7.13 1.60
CA ALA A 355 -27.01 -5.98 0.85
C ALA A 355 -26.73 -6.12 -0.66
N ILE A 356 -25.57 -6.68 -1.04
CA ILE A 356 -25.29 -7.03 -2.44
C ILE A 356 -26.28 -8.08 -2.95
N GLU A 357 -26.62 -9.08 -2.15
CA GLU A 357 -27.62 -10.08 -2.54
C GLU A 357 -28.98 -9.45 -2.86
N VAL A 358 -29.39 -8.41 -2.13
CA VAL A 358 -30.62 -7.66 -2.44
C VAL A 358 -30.52 -6.95 -3.79
N ILE A 359 -29.38 -6.32 -4.08
CA ILE A 359 -29.13 -5.68 -5.40
C ILE A 359 -29.18 -6.73 -6.51
N LEU A 360 -28.52 -7.87 -6.31
CA LEU A 360 -28.47 -8.95 -7.29
C LEU A 360 -29.86 -9.56 -7.56
N LYS A 361 -30.73 -9.69 -6.55
CA LYS A 361 -32.11 -10.18 -6.72
C LYS A 361 -32.98 -9.24 -7.55
N GLN A 362 -32.69 -7.94 -7.59
CA GLN A 362 -33.45 -6.98 -8.40
C GLN A 362 -33.04 -7.00 -9.88
N LEU A 363 -31.94 -7.66 -10.21
CA LEU A 363 -31.38 -7.75 -11.56
C LEU A 363 -31.70 -9.06 -12.29
N ILE A 364 -32.30 -10.03 -11.57
CA ILE A 364 -32.94 -11.23 -12.11
C ILE A 364 -34.41 -10.91 -12.35
#